data_AF-A0A0M3RFP9-F1
#
_entry.id   AF-A0A0M3RFP9-F1
#
_cell.length_a   1.000
_cell.length_b   1.000
_cell.length_c   1.000
_cell.angle_alpha   90.00
_cell.angle_beta   90.00
_cell.angle_gamma   90.00
#
_symmetry.space_group_name_H-M   'P 1'
#
loop_
_entity.id
_entity.type
_entity.pdbx_description
1 polymer ?
#
loop_
_entity_poly.entity_id
_entity_poly.type
_entity_poly.pdbx_seq_one_letter_code
_entity_poly.pdbx_strand_id
1 'polypeptide(L)'
;MKRWGYLFAALNFFDGLCTYAGLKLNLIEEGNPVLAWMPPEGILGLKALLSLALLYILYKVELKKPVFKYSLITGNSIYSLLAVLHLYWIGIVNMS
;
A
#
# COMPACT_ATOMS: atom_id res chain seq x y z
N MET A 1 -11.90 -2.64 15.22
CA MET A 1 -10.55 -3.13 14.90
C MET A 1 -10.46 -3.75 13.52
N LYS A 2 -11.25 -4.80 13.21
CA LYS A 2 -11.20 -5.46 11.89
C LYS A 2 -11.42 -4.53 10.68
N ARG A 3 -12.34 -3.56 10.77
CA ARG A 3 -12.56 -2.52 9.73
C ARG A 3 -11.28 -1.74 9.38
N TRP A 4 -10.47 -1.38 10.38
CA TRP A 4 -9.20 -0.68 10.18
C TRP A 4 -8.14 -1.57 9.54
N GLY A 5 -8.19 -2.88 9.80
CA GLY A 5 -7.36 -3.84 9.11
C GLY A 5 -7.76 -4.02 7.64
N TYR A 6 -9.06 -4.09 7.34
CA TYR A 6 -9.54 -4.14 5.96
C TYR A 6 -9.17 -2.87 5.18
N LEU A 7 -9.30 -1.70 5.81
CA LEU A 7 -8.85 -0.44 5.22
C LEU A 7 -7.34 -0.48 4.95
N PHE A 8 -6.54 -0.95 5.90
CA PHE A 8 -5.09 -1.04 5.74
C PHE A 8 -4.69 -1.98 4.58
N ALA A 9 -5.33 -3.14 4.46
CA ALA A 9 -5.11 -4.07 3.36
C ALA A 9 -5.52 -3.50 2.00
N ALA A 10 -6.65 -2.77 1.97
CA ALA A 10 -7.12 -2.09 0.76
C ALA A 10 -6.18 -0.95 0.34
N LEU A 11 -5.71 -0.14 1.29
CA LEU A 11 -4.76 0.92 1.04
C LEU A 11 -3.41 0.37 0.53
N ASN A 12 -2.92 -0.73 1.10
CA ASN A 12 -1.70 -1.38 0.62
C ASN A 12 -1.82 -1.93 -0.80
N PHE A 13 -3.00 -2.46 -1.15
CA PHE A 13 -3.26 -2.91 -2.51
C PHE A 13 -3.34 -1.73 -3.49
N PHE A 14 -4.05 -0.67 -3.10
CA PHE A 14 -4.17 0.56 -3.88
C PHE A 14 -2.81 1.21 -4.14
N ASP A 15 -1.98 1.32 -3.10
CA ASP A 15 -0.60 1.79 -3.19
C ASP A 15 0.22 0.99 -4.22
N GLY A 16 0.05 -0.33 -4.26
CA GLY A 16 0.67 -1.17 -5.29
C GLY A 16 0.18 -0.90 -6.71
N LEU A 17 -1.12 -0.66 -6.90
CA LEU A 17 -1.67 -0.27 -8.20
C LEU A 17 -1.13 1.08 -8.67
N CYS A 18 -1.08 2.07 -7.77
CA CYS A 18 -0.52 3.39 -8.09
C CYS A 18 0.97 3.32 -8.38
N THR A 19 1.74 2.52 -7.64
CA THR A 19 3.16 2.29 -7.90
C THR A 19 3.36 1.64 -9.27
N TYR A 20 2.59 0.59 -9.58
CA TYR A 20 2.63 -0.09 -10.88
C TYR A 20 2.30 0.86 -12.04
N ALA A 21 1.21 1.62 -11.91
CA ALA A 21 0.81 2.58 -12.93
C ALA A 21 1.86 3.69 -13.10
N GLY A 22 2.38 4.22 -12.00
CA GLY A 22 3.42 5.25 -12.01
C GLY A 22 4.71 4.77 -12.66
N LEU A 23 5.17 3.57 -12.35
CA LEU A 23 6.37 2.98 -12.96
C LEU A 23 6.15 2.67 -14.44
N LYS A 24 5.00 2.10 -14.82
CA LYS A 24 4.69 1.78 -16.22
C LYS A 24 4.58 3.01 -17.12
N LEU A 25 4.11 4.11 -16.55
CA LEU A 25 4.01 5.40 -17.23
C LEU A 25 5.28 6.25 -17.09
N ASN A 26 6.34 5.74 -16.42
CA ASN A 26 7.58 6.46 -16.11
C ASN A 26 7.36 7.79 -15.35
N LEU A 27 6.34 7.85 -14.49
CA LEU A 27 5.95 9.05 -13.73
C LEU A 27 6.63 9.16 -12.37
N ILE A 28 7.09 8.03 -11.86
CA ILE A 28 7.80 7.91 -10.58
C ILE A 28 8.95 6.92 -10.77
N GLU A 29 10.02 7.12 -10.02
CA GLU A 29 11.07 6.12 -9.86
C GLU A 29 10.88 5.41 -8.51
N GLU A 30 11.20 4.11 -8.46
CA GLU A 30 11.11 3.34 -7.23
C GLU A 30 12.22 3.77 -6.26
N GLY A 31 11.90 4.65 -5.31
CA GLY A 31 12.86 5.13 -4.32
C GLY A 31 13.24 4.10 -3.25
N ASN A 32 12.56 2.94 -3.20
CA ASN A 32 12.90 1.88 -2.25
C ASN A 32 14.05 1.02 -2.81
N PRO A 33 15.27 1.07 -2.24
CA PRO A 33 16.42 0.30 -2.74
C PRO A 33 16.19 -1.22 -2.69
N VAL A 34 15.29 -1.70 -1.82
CA VAL A 34 14.92 -3.12 -1.74
C VAL A 34 14.00 -3.53 -2.90
N LEU A 35 13.22 -2.61 -3.46
CA LEU A 35 12.31 -2.88 -4.57
C LEU A 35 12.84 -2.40 -5.92
N ALA A 36 13.89 -1.58 -5.93
CA ALA A 36 14.47 -0.98 -7.13
C ALA A 36 14.95 -2.00 -8.18
N TRP A 37 15.30 -3.22 -7.77
CA TRP A 37 15.71 -4.29 -8.70
C TRP A 37 14.53 -5.08 -9.27
N MET A 38 13.31 -4.87 -8.76
CA MET A 38 12.14 -5.66 -9.11
C MET A 38 11.34 -4.99 -10.23
N PRO A 39 10.87 -5.74 -11.24
CA PRO A 39 10.01 -5.16 -12.27
C PRO A 39 8.66 -4.70 -11.68
N PRO A 40 7.96 -3.73 -12.32
CA PRO A 40 6.69 -3.19 -11.81
C PRO A 40 5.65 -4.26 -11.49
N GLU A 41 5.55 -5.30 -12.30
CA GLU A 41 4.65 -6.45 -12.09
C GLU A 41 4.99 -7.22 -10.80
N GLY A 42 6.28 -7.37 -10.52
CA GLY A 42 6.77 -8.01 -9.30
C GLY A 42 6.41 -7.20 -8.06
N ILE A 43 6.56 -5.88 -8.12
CA ILE A 43 6.21 -4.96 -7.03
C ILE A 43 4.70 -5.03 -6.73
N LEU A 44 3.87 -5.03 -7.78
CA LEU A 44 2.42 -5.21 -7.63
C LEU A 44 2.08 -6.57 -7.01
N GLY A 45 2.71 -7.65 -7.50
CA GLY A 45 2.51 -9.00 -6.99
C GLY A 45 2.89 -9.13 -5.51
N LEU A 46 4.03 -8.57 -5.11
CA LEU A 46 4.48 -8.55 -3.72
C LEU A 46 3.50 -7.78 -2.83
N LYS A 47 3.08 -6.57 -3.24
CA LYS A 47 2.11 -5.76 -2.49
C LYS A 47 0.75 -6.46 -2.40
N ALA A 48 0.30 -7.14 -3.45
CA ALA A 48 -0.91 -7.96 -3.42
C ALA A 48 -0.81 -9.15 -2.45
N LEU A 49 0.31 -9.86 -2.43
CA LEU A 49 0.58 -10.94 -1.47
C LEU A 49 0.58 -10.42 -0.03
N LEU A 50 1.18 -9.24 0.22
CA LEU A 50 1.15 -8.57 1.53
C LEU A 50 -0.28 -8.23 1.95
N SER A 51 -1.12 -7.71 1.05
CA SER A 51 -2.54 -7.46 1.34
C SER A 51 -3.29 -8.75 1.67
N LEU A 52 -3.05 -9.84 0.94
CA LEU A 52 -3.65 -11.15 1.24
C LEU A 52 -3.18 -11.71 2.59
N ALA A 53 -1.89 -11.58 2.91
CA ALA A 53 -1.34 -11.98 4.20
C ALA A 53 -1.97 -11.18 5.35
N LEU A 54 -2.14 -9.86 5.18
CA LEU A 54 -2.84 -9.01 6.15
C LEU A 54 -4.29 -9.45 6.36
N LEU A 55 -5.03 -9.76 5.28
CA LEU A 55 -6.39 -10.28 5.36
C LEU A 55 -6.44 -11.63 6.09
N TYR A 56 -5.48 -12.53 5.83
CA TYR A 56 -5.38 -13.80 6.53
C TYR A 56 -5.11 -13.64 8.03
N ILE A 57 -4.19 -12.74 8.40
CA ILE A 57 -3.90 -12.41 9.81
C ILE A 57 -5.15 -11.83 10.48
N LEU A 58 -5.89 -10.95 9.82
CA LEU A 58 -7.14 -10.38 10.33
C LEU A 58 -8.23 -11.43 10.60
N TYR A 59 -8.23 -12.49 9.82
CA TYR A 59 -9.16 -13.61 9.98
C TYR A 59 -8.75 -14.54 11.13
N LYS A 60 -7.46 -14.84 11.26
CA LYS A 60 -6.93 -15.80 12.24
C LYS A 60 -6.67 -15.21 13.63
N VAL A 61 -6.29 -13.95 13.73
CA VAL A 61 -5.80 -13.34 14.97
C VAL A 61 -6.87 -12.48 15.63
N GLU A 62 -7.11 -12.70 16.92
CA GLU A 62 -7.90 -11.78 17.73
C GLU A 62 -7.13 -10.50 18.01
N LEU A 63 -7.49 -9.41 17.34
CA LEU A 63 -6.91 -8.07 17.50
C LEU A 63 -7.34 -7.38 18.81
N LYS A 64 -7.10 -8.02 19.96
CA LYS A 64 -7.45 -7.49 21.29
C LYS A 64 -6.29 -6.74 21.95
N LYS A 65 -5.03 -7.00 21.56
CA LYS A 65 -3.86 -6.33 22.15
C LYS A 65 -3.74 -4.87 21.68
N PRO A 66 -3.36 -3.93 22.57
CA PRO A 66 -3.22 -2.52 22.23
C PRO A 66 -2.15 -2.26 21.16
N VAL A 67 -1.10 -3.10 21.09
CA VAL A 67 -0.07 -3.02 20.06
C VAL A 67 -0.68 -3.02 18.65
N PHE A 68 -1.61 -3.93 18.37
CA PHE A 68 -2.28 -3.97 17.06
C PHE A 68 -3.12 -2.73 16.78
N LYS A 69 -3.66 -2.09 17.82
CA LYS A 69 -4.41 -0.83 17.68
C LYS A 69 -3.49 0.30 17.22
N TYR A 70 -2.36 0.49 17.89
CA TYR A 70 -1.40 1.53 17.51
C TYR A 70 -0.79 1.24 16.14
N SER A 71 -0.39 0.01 15.86
CA SER A 71 0.14 -0.37 14.54
C SER A 71 -0.86 -0.11 13.41
N LEU A 72 -2.14 -0.46 13.58
CA LEU A 72 -3.17 -0.19 12.57
C LEU A 72 -3.43 1.30 12.37
N ILE A 73 -3.41 2.11 13.44
CA ILE A 73 -3.60 3.56 13.33
C ILE A 73 -2.43 4.16 12.55
N THR A 74 -1.19 3.91 12.99
CA THR A 74 0.01 4.42 12.32
C THR A 74 0.09 3.96 10.87
N GLY A 75 -0.15 2.67 10.62
CA GLY A 75 -0.16 2.12 9.28
C GLY A 75 -1.19 2.80 8.37
N ASN A 76 -2.45 2.91 8.82
CA ASN A 76 -3.48 3.59 8.03
C ASN A 76 -3.14 5.06 7.78
N SER A 77 -2.57 5.78 8.75
CA SER A 77 -2.16 7.18 8.57
C SER A 77 -1.08 7.31 7.49
N ILE A 78 -0.03 6.49 7.55
CA ILE A 78 1.06 6.52 6.56
C ILE A 78 0.53 6.16 5.17
N TYR A 79 -0.22 5.08 5.06
CA TYR A 79 -0.76 4.65 3.75
C TYR A 79 -1.80 5.62 3.19
N SER A 80 -2.55 6.32 4.03
CA SER A 80 -3.46 7.37 3.56
C SER A 80 -2.68 8.56 2.99
N LEU A 81 -1.58 8.97 3.63
CA LEU A 81 -0.68 10.01 3.11
C LEU A 81 -0.05 9.59 1.79
N LEU A 82 0.44 8.35 1.68
CA LEU A 82 0.99 7.80 0.42
C LEU A 82 -0.06 7.76 -0.69
N ALA A 83 -1.30 7.36 -0.37
CA ALA A 83 -2.38 7.36 -1.35
C ALA A 83 -2.69 8.78 -1.88
N VAL A 84 -2.70 9.80 -0.99
CA VAL A 84 -2.86 11.20 -1.41
C VAL A 84 -1.69 11.65 -2.29
N LEU A 85 -0.46 11.27 -1.94
CA LEU A 85 0.72 11.56 -2.75
C LEU A 85 0.59 10.92 -4.14
N HIS A 86 0.24 9.64 -4.22
CA HIS A 86 0.03 8.95 -5.50
C HIS A 86 -1.05 9.63 -6.35
N LEU A 87 -2.18 10.02 -5.75
CA LEU A 87 -3.23 10.76 -6.46
C LEU A 87 -2.77 12.12 -6.95
N TYR A 88 -1.96 12.84 -6.15
CA TYR A 88 -1.38 14.12 -6.54
C TYR A 88 -0.46 13.98 -7.76
N TRP A 89 0.46 13.01 -7.75
CA TRP A 89 1.40 12.79 -8.86
C TRP A 89 0.69 12.32 -10.13
N ILE A 90 -0.19 11.31 -10.02
CA ILE A 90 -0.95 10.79 -11.18
C ILE A 90 -1.91 11.86 -11.74
N GLY A 91 -2.53 12.66 -10.87
CA GLY A 91 -3.46 13.71 -11.25
C GLY A 91 -2.78 14.88 -11.97
N ILE A 92 -1.63 15.33 -11.47
CA ILE A 92 -0.88 16.45 -12.08
C ILE A 92 -0.24 16.04 -13.40
N VAL A 93 0.38 14.86 -13.48
CA VAL A 93 1.03 14.42 -14.72
C VAL A 93 0.01 14.27 -15.86
N ASN A 94 -1.19 13.78 -15.60
CA ASN A 94 -2.22 13.70 -16.64
C ASN A 94 -2.81 15.06 -17.07
N MET A 95 -2.45 16.16 -16.39
CA MET A 95 -2.88 17.52 -16.73
C MET A 95 -1.79 18.37 -17.42
N SER A 96 -0.60 17.82 -17.67
CA SER A 96 0.51 18.48 -18.41
C SER A 96 0.72 17.84 -19.77
#